data_AF-A0A3D6DHG2-F1
#
_entry.id   AF-A0A3D6DHG2-F1
#
_cell.length_a   1.000
_cell.length_b   1.000
_cell.length_c   1.000
_cell.angle_alpha   90.00
_cell.angle_beta   90.00
_cell.angle_gamma   90.00
#
_symmetry.space_group_name_H-M   'P 1'
#
loop_
_entity.id
_entity.type
_entity.pdbx_description
1 polymer ?
#
loop_
_entity_poly.entity_id
_entity_poly.type
_entity_poly.pdbx_seq_one_letter_code
_entity_poly.pdbx_strand_id
1 'polypeptide(L)'
;MSSFLLRLSCTFLLCWSVSLAWAQQHSAPYSLEWEVVAVDSIPGMTTARLYAKLVNPTDYLTSVSGWDEMEGEVLTTTAFYQHPDGWVTPNNNNPLLFVPLPDLRWDSWITIGIDVAPNGAEGEIPIGVFPPQTEYWIDQFEVGGSLVMDVDGAWFVTLGSSNGTAGEDLRVLVGQFTTDGIITGKLNLQVFSEGVAADDFMDDIYSIAIPEFDAGVVSSLDVVEQDLHIQWRLTELENGGFGHHVGSDVVSWYLVDYTGSLVKEGVVLNGYFETRMTGIVVLEGAEGEVVDTRLMQCLGISR
;
A
#
# COMPACT_ATOMS: atom_id res chain seq x y z
N MET A 1 50.93 -57.42 50.32
CA MET A 1 49.96 -57.89 51.35
C MET A 1 48.78 -56.94 51.29
N SER A 2 47.80 -57.18 50.41
CA SER A 2 46.56 -57.95 50.66
C SER A 2 45.57 -57.28 51.63
N SER A 3 44.58 -56.57 51.09
CA SER A 3 43.10 -56.75 51.25
C SER A 3 42.42 -55.65 50.38
N PHE A 4 41.53 -55.84 49.38
CA PHE A 4 40.25 -56.59 49.26
C PHE A 4 39.30 -56.23 50.42
N LEU A 5 38.18 -55.49 50.27
CA LEU A 5 36.98 -55.66 49.42
C LEU A 5 36.15 -54.34 49.45
N LEU A 6 35.69 -53.78 48.32
CA LEU A 6 34.42 -54.04 47.61
C LEU A 6 33.16 -53.39 48.25
N ARG A 7 32.63 -52.32 47.62
CA ARG A 7 31.19 -52.16 47.34
C ARG A 7 31.00 -51.52 45.96
N LEU A 8 30.01 -52.04 45.26
CA LEU A 8 29.75 -51.98 43.83
C LEU A 8 28.65 -50.94 43.52
N SER A 9 28.78 -50.27 42.37
CA SER A 9 27.72 -49.88 41.42
C SER A 9 26.75 -48.73 41.75
N CYS A 10 26.87 -47.62 41.00
CA CYS A 10 25.82 -47.03 40.14
C CYS A 10 26.38 -45.80 39.37
N THR A 11 26.70 -45.94 38.07
CA THR A 11 25.92 -45.39 36.92
C THR A 11 25.95 -43.85 36.85
N PHE A 12 26.82 -43.26 36.02
CA PHE A 12 26.52 -42.73 34.66
C PHE A 12 25.70 -41.43 34.67
N LEU A 13 26.14 -40.43 33.89
CA LEU A 13 25.50 -39.14 33.54
C LEU A 13 25.88 -37.92 34.40
N LEU A 14 26.98 -37.26 34.00
CA LEU A 14 27.13 -35.80 34.08
C LEU A 14 27.61 -35.33 32.69
N CYS A 15 26.74 -35.54 31.71
CA CYS A 15 26.76 -34.87 30.42
C CYS A 15 25.31 -34.41 30.19
N TRP A 16 25.14 -33.16 29.75
CA TRP A 16 23.90 -32.37 29.69
C TRP A 16 23.64 -31.63 31.02
N SER A 17 23.54 -30.31 31.06
CA SER A 17 22.93 -29.41 30.07
C SER A 17 23.72 -28.10 29.96
N VAL A 18 24.28 -27.85 28.78
CA VAL A 18 24.36 -26.47 28.28
C VAL A 18 22.91 -26.09 28.01
N SER A 19 22.32 -25.31 28.91
CA SER A 19 21.04 -24.68 28.63
C SER A 19 21.30 -23.66 27.52
N LEU A 20 21.09 -24.09 26.28
CA LEU A 20 20.77 -23.17 25.20
C LEU A 20 19.50 -22.45 25.66
N ALA A 21 19.64 -21.19 26.08
CA ALA A 21 18.52 -20.29 26.14
C ALA A 21 18.08 -20.08 24.69
N TRP A 22 17.20 -20.96 24.20
CA TRP A 22 16.36 -20.58 23.09
C TRP A 22 15.47 -19.47 23.62
N ALA A 23 15.76 -18.23 23.20
CA ALA A 23 14.77 -17.18 23.25
C ALA A 23 13.55 -17.75 22.51
N GLN A 24 12.50 -18.04 23.27
CA GLN A 24 11.24 -18.47 22.70
C GLN A 24 10.61 -17.22 22.12
N GLN A 25 11.08 -16.80 20.94
CA GLN A 25 10.39 -15.78 20.16
C GLN A 25 9.04 -16.39 19.84
N HIS A 26 7.99 -15.91 20.53
CA HIS A 26 6.62 -16.23 20.17
C HIS A 26 6.53 -15.91 18.67
N SER A 27 6.18 -16.88 17.83
CA SER A 27 5.87 -16.55 16.44
C SER A 27 4.69 -15.58 16.51
N ALA A 28 4.91 -14.34 16.06
CA ALA A 28 3.85 -13.34 16.05
C ALA A 28 2.63 -13.93 15.30
N PRO A 29 1.41 -13.85 15.84
CA PRO A 29 0.21 -14.30 15.14
C PRO A 29 -0.20 -13.36 13.98
N TYR A 30 0.53 -12.25 13.84
CA TYR A 30 0.26 -11.16 12.90
C TYR A 30 1.15 -11.25 11.66
N SER A 31 0.69 -10.65 10.57
CA SER A 31 1.46 -10.51 9.33
C SER A 31 1.33 -9.10 8.76
N LEU A 32 2.21 -8.78 7.81
CA LEU A 32 2.11 -7.58 6.98
C LEU A 32 1.67 -7.96 5.57
N GLU A 33 0.81 -7.16 4.95
CA GLU A 33 0.22 -7.43 3.63
C GLU A 33 0.24 -6.17 2.76
N TRP A 34 0.58 -6.34 1.49
CA TRP A 34 0.60 -5.27 0.49
C TRP A 34 -0.71 -5.19 -0.27
N GLU A 35 -1.14 -3.97 -0.58
CA GLU A 35 -2.23 -3.68 -1.50
C GLU A 35 -1.78 -2.60 -2.49
N VAL A 36 -1.72 -2.94 -3.78
CA VAL A 36 -1.41 -1.96 -4.83
C VAL A 36 -2.62 -1.05 -5.02
N VAL A 37 -2.41 0.25 -4.91
CA VAL A 37 -3.48 1.26 -5.05
C VAL A 37 -3.36 2.07 -6.33
N ALA A 38 -2.16 2.18 -6.89
CA ALA A 38 -1.93 2.87 -8.15
C ALA A 38 -0.64 2.39 -8.81
N VAL A 39 -0.62 2.46 -10.14
CA VAL A 39 0.56 2.17 -10.95
C VAL A 39 0.70 3.28 -11.98
N ASP A 40 1.93 3.71 -12.23
CA ASP A 40 2.31 4.78 -13.16
C ASP A 40 1.64 6.14 -12.90
N SER A 41 0.99 6.29 -11.74
CA SER A 41 0.40 7.56 -11.32
C SER A 41 1.46 8.56 -10.87
N ILE A 42 2.61 8.05 -10.42
CA ILE A 42 3.90 8.71 -10.57
C ILE A 42 4.65 7.93 -11.67
N PRO A 43 5.17 8.59 -12.72
CA PRO A 43 5.73 7.89 -13.87
C PRO A 43 6.79 6.85 -13.51
N GLY A 44 6.59 5.61 -13.94
CA GLY A 44 7.45 4.45 -13.72
C GLY A 44 7.33 3.79 -12.34
N MET A 45 6.54 4.34 -11.43
CA MET A 45 6.45 3.88 -10.04
C MET A 45 5.13 3.16 -9.74
N THR A 46 5.16 2.36 -8.68
CA THR A 46 3.97 1.73 -8.10
C THR A 46 3.72 2.32 -6.72
N THR A 47 2.47 2.69 -6.44
CA THR A 47 2.01 3.06 -5.10
C THR A 47 1.30 1.88 -4.46
N ALA A 48 1.79 1.44 -3.31
CA ALA A 48 1.19 0.36 -2.54
C ALA A 48 1.00 0.77 -1.07
N ARG A 49 -0.05 0.23 -0.46
CA ARG A 49 -0.35 0.37 0.96
C ARG A 49 0.07 -0.89 1.72
N LEU A 50 0.70 -0.70 2.86
CA LEU A 50 1.09 -1.77 3.78
C LEU A 50 0.08 -1.84 4.93
N TYR A 51 -0.45 -3.03 5.19
CA TYR A 51 -1.41 -3.27 6.25
C TYR A 51 -0.86 -4.29 7.25
N ALA A 52 -1.09 -4.06 8.54
CA ALA A 52 -0.96 -5.06 9.57
C ALA A 52 -2.23 -5.91 9.61
N LYS A 53 -2.08 -7.21 9.38
CA LYS A 53 -3.14 -8.20 9.52
C LYS A 53 -3.12 -8.76 10.94
N LEU A 54 -4.17 -8.46 11.69
CA LEU A 54 -4.35 -8.88 13.09
C LEU A 54 -5.27 -10.11 13.17
N VAL A 55 -5.52 -10.63 14.38
CA VAL A 55 -6.26 -11.90 14.54
C VAL A 55 -7.62 -11.75 15.22
N ASN A 56 -7.84 -10.67 15.98
CA ASN A 56 -9.15 -10.33 16.54
C ASN A 56 -9.60 -8.93 16.09
N PRO A 57 -10.91 -8.70 15.86
CA PRO A 57 -11.42 -7.39 15.45
C PRO A 57 -11.16 -6.26 16.46
N THR A 58 -10.95 -6.63 17.71
CA THR A 58 -10.69 -5.78 18.87
C THR A 58 -9.20 -5.61 19.14
N ASP A 59 -8.31 -6.32 18.42
CA ASP A 59 -6.88 -6.09 18.52
C ASP A 59 -6.57 -4.62 18.17
N TYR A 60 -5.62 -4.04 18.89
CA TYR A 60 -5.30 -2.62 18.77
C TYR A 60 -3.81 -2.41 18.48
N LEU A 61 -3.48 -1.97 17.27
CA LEU A 61 -2.15 -1.51 16.90
C LEU A 61 -1.92 -0.12 17.48
N THR A 62 -1.08 -0.02 18.52
CA THR A 62 -0.84 1.26 19.20
C THR A 62 0.40 1.98 18.70
N SER A 63 1.43 1.25 18.29
CA SER A 63 2.67 1.84 17.83
C SER A 63 3.45 0.92 16.90
N VAL A 64 4.33 1.53 16.12
CA VAL A 64 5.42 0.86 15.43
C VAL A 64 6.71 1.54 15.85
N SER A 65 7.72 0.76 16.21
CA SER A 65 8.94 1.29 16.81
C SER A 65 10.21 0.57 16.38
N GLY A 66 11.36 1.16 16.68
CA GLY A 66 12.66 0.54 16.48
C GLY A 66 13.75 1.23 17.28
N TRP A 67 14.77 0.46 17.65
CA TRP A 67 15.96 0.92 18.38
C TRP A 67 17.14 -0.01 18.06
N ASP A 68 18.31 0.22 18.65
CA ASP A 68 19.57 -0.45 18.27
C ASP A 68 19.55 -1.98 18.44
N GLU A 69 18.84 -2.51 19.44
CA GLU A 69 18.71 -3.97 19.61
C GLU A 69 17.54 -4.59 18.83
N MET A 70 16.58 -3.78 18.41
CA MET A 70 15.40 -4.21 17.66
C MET A 70 15.02 -3.15 16.62
N GLU A 71 15.81 -3.06 15.56
CA GLU A 71 15.60 -2.08 14.50
C GLU A 71 14.26 -2.32 13.79
N GLY A 72 13.56 -1.23 13.47
CA GLY A 72 12.39 -1.23 12.58
C GLY A 72 12.75 -0.51 11.28
N GLU A 73 12.52 -1.15 10.14
CA GLU A 73 12.99 -0.68 8.84
C GLU A 73 12.01 -0.98 7.70
N VAL A 74 11.85 0.00 6.81
CA VAL A 74 11.26 -0.15 5.47
C VAL A 74 12.30 0.31 4.47
N LEU A 75 12.89 -0.66 3.78
CA LEU A 75 14.00 -0.45 2.86
C LEU A 75 13.49 -0.44 1.43
N THR A 76 14.05 0.43 0.58
CA THR A 76 13.91 0.36 -0.89
C THR A 76 15.27 0.23 -1.55
N THR A 77 15.34 -0.45 -2.69
CA THR A 77 16.57 -0.51 -3.51
C THR A 77 16.81 0.76 -4.31
N THR A 78 15.82 1.66 -4.42
CA THR A 78 15.91 2.93 -5.12
C THR A 78 15.62 4.09 -4.17
N ALA A 79 14.46 4.74 -4.31
CA ALA A 79 14.00 5.84 -3.47
C ALA A 79 12.47 5.77 -3.35
N PHE A 80 11.94 6.28 -2.24
CA PHE A 80 10.53 6.58 -2.11
C PHE A 80 10.22 7.94 -2.74
N TYR A 81 9.10 8.03 -3.43
CA TYR A 81 8.57 9.30 -3.87
C TYR A 81 8.04 10.08 -2.67
N GLN A 82 8.52 11.32 -2.53
CA GLN A 82 8.10 12.28 -1.52
C GLN A 82 7.65 13.56 -2.20
N HIS A 83 6.40 13.96 -1.99
CA HIS A 83 5.84 15.18 -2.54
C HIS A 83 6.32 16.38 -1.70
N PRO A 84 6.72 17.52 -2.30
CA PRO A 84 7.23 18.68 -1.55
C PRO A 84 6.24 19.31 -0.54
N ASP A 85 4.94 19.18 -0.82
CA ASP A 85 3.84 19.59 0.09
C ASP A 85 3.31 18.42 0.95
N GLY A 86 3.97 17.27 0.91
CA GLY A 86 3.69 16.07 1.69
C GLY A 86 4.28 16.11 3.09
N TRP A 87 4.13 15.00 3.81
CA TRP A 87 4.73 14.81 5.13
C TRP A 87 4.80 13.34 5.51
N VAL A 88 5.74 12.97 6.38
CA VAL A 88 5.94 11.59 6.90
C VAL A 88 4.66 10.91 7.41
N THR A 89 3.64 11.67 7.81
CA THR A 89 2.32 11.14 8.18
C THR A 89 1.20 11.83 7.40
N PRO A 90 0.05 11.16 7.17
CA PRO A 90 -1.10 11.74 6.47
C PRO A 90 -1.91 12.75 7.30
N ASN A 91 -1.42 13.19 8.47
CA ASN A 91 -2.12 14.09 9.39
C ASN A 91 -2.65 15.38 8.73
N ASN A 92 -1.99 15.85 7.67
CA ASN A 92 -2.38 17.05 6.92
C ASN A 92 -2.90 16.76 5.51
N ASN A 93 -3.04 15.47 5.13
CA ASN A 93 -3.59 15.09 3.84
C ASN A 93 -5.05 15.53 3.75
N ASN A 94 -5.37 16.25 2.68
CA ASN A 94 -6.70 16.78 2.44
C ASN A 94 -7.13 16.45 1.00
N PRO A 95 -8.21 15.67 0.80
CA PRO A 95 -8.70 15.32 -0.53
C PRO A 95 -8.97 16.51 -1.47
N LEU A 96 -9.27 17.69 -0.93
CA LEU A 96 -9.47 18.91 -1.72
C LEU A 96 -8.18 19.40 -2.40
N LEU A 97 -7.01 19.03 -1.88
CA LEU A 97 -5.71 19.39 -2.46
C LEU A 97 -5.32 18.49 -3.64
N PHE A 98 -5.91 17.29 -3.76
CA PHE A 98 -5.56 16.34 -4.83
C PHE A 98 -6.04 16.78 -6.23
N VAL A 99 -6.92 17.78 -6.34
CA VAL A 99 -7.32 18.33 -7.64
C VAL A 99 -6.24 19.27 -8.19
N PRO A 100 -5.78 20.29 -7.44
CA PRO A 100 -4.68 21.15 -7.91
C PRO A 100 -3.28 20.52 -7.77
N LEU A 101 -3.09 19.55 -6.87
CA LEU A 101 -1.84 18.83 -6.62
C LEU A 101 -2.09 17.31 -6.74
N PRO A 102 -2.28 16.77 -7.96
CA PRO A 102 -2.65 15.37 -8.15
C PRO A 102 -1.61 14.39 -7.59
N ASP A 103 -0.33 14.74 -7.73
CA ASP A 103 0.78 13.87 -7.34
C ASP A 103 0.91 13.74 -5.81
N LEU A 104 0.40 14.72 -5.04
CA LEU A 104 0.38 14.67 -3.57
C LEU A 104 -0.36 13.43 -3.03
N ARG A 105 -1.34 12.91 -3.78
CA ARG A 105 -2.06 11.69 -3.39
C ARG A 105 -1.13 10.47 -3.29
N TRP A 106 -0.05 10.48 -4.06
CA TRP A 106 0.88 9.36 -4.20
C TRP A 106 2.15 9.55 -3.36
N ASP A 107 2.15 10.56 -2.48
CA ASP A 107 3.19 10.74 -1.47
C ASP A 107 3.39 9.47 -0.61
N SER A 108 4.61 9.27 -0.12
CA SER A 108 4.96 8.14 0.74
C SER A 108 4.91 8.54 2.20
N TRP A 109 4.12 7.85 3.01
CA TRP A 109 3.91 8.19 4.42
C TRP A 109 3.63 6.95 5.26
N ILE A 110 3.88 7.06 6.55
CA ILE A 110 3.52 6.07 7.57
C ILE A 110 2.27 6.51 8.34
N THR A 111 1.55 5.54 8.90
CA THR A 111 0.32 5.81 9.63
C THR A 111 -0.01 4.71 10.63
N ILE A 112 -1.10 4.93 11.36
CA ILE A 112 -1.92 3.88 11.97
C ILE A 112 -3.37 4.20 11.58
N GLY A 113 -3.95 3.40 10.69
CA GLY A 113 -5.37 3.38 10.36
C GLY A 113 -5.92 4.51 9.47
N ILE A 114 -5.26 5.67 9.37
CA ILE A 114 -5.77 6.82 8.60
C ILE A 114 -4.93 7.09 7.35
N ASP A 115 -5.56 7.58 6.28
CA ASP A 115 -4.88 8.00 5.03
C ASP A 115 -5.08 9.49 4.69
N VAL A 116 -5.85 10.19 5.52
CA VAL A 116 -6.12 11.63 5.46
C VAL A 116 -6.06 12.23 6.86
N ALA A 117 -6.22 13.55 6.97
CA ALA A 117 -6.35 14.22 8.25
C ALA A 117 -7.43 13.56 9.12
N PRO A 118 -7.17 13.36 10.42
CA PRO A 118 -8.02 12.53 11.29
C PRO A 118 -9.41 13.14 11.48
N ASN A 119 -10.43 12.29 11.41
CA ASN A 119 -11.82 12.61 11.70
C ASN A 119 -12.14 12.36 13.18
N GLY A 120 -11.99 13.40 13.99
CA GLY A 120 -12.30 13.33 15.42
C GLY A 120 -13.76 12.99 15.76
N ALA A 121 -14.71 13.16 14.83
CA ALA A 121 -16.10 12.73 15.04
C ALA A 121 -16.26 11.20 14.99
N GLU A 122 -15.37 10.51 14.28
CA GLU A 122 -15.28 9.04 14.20
C GLU A 122 -14.28 8.47 15.24
N GLY A 123 -13.81 9.31 16.17
CA GLY A 123 -12.86 8.93 17.22
C GLY A 123 -11.40 8.84 16.77
N GLU A 124 -11.07 9.35 15.58
CA GLU A 124 -9.70 9.34 15.10
C GLU A 124 -8.84 10.43 15.75
N ILE A 125 -7.55 10.19 15.85
CA ILE A 125 -6.55 11.16 16.33
C ILE A 125 -5.37 11.28 15.35
N PRO A 126 -4.58 12.36 15.43
CA PRO A 126 -3.35 12.47 14.65
C PRO A 126 -2.33 11.41 15.04
N ILE A 127 -1.54 10.96 14.06
CA ILE A 127 -0.39 10.07 14.27
C ILE A 127 0.74 10.86 14.94
N GLY A 128 1.20 10.39 16.10
CA GLY A 128 2.37 10.89 16.78
C GLY A 128 3.64 10.25 16.21
N VAL A 129 4.75 10.98 16.24
CA VAL A 129 6.08 10.49 15.86
C VAL A 129 7.09 10.77 16.97
N PHE A 130 8.07 9.90 17.13
CA PHE A 130 9.19 10.02 18.04
C PHE A 130 10.51 9.68 17.32
N PRO A 131 11.58 10.48 17.50
CA PRO A 131 11.55 11.81 18.11
C PRO A 131 10.65 12.77 17.31
N PRO A 132 10.03 13.79 17.95
CA PRO A 132 9.10 14.71 17.28
C PRO A 132 9.79 15.74 16.39
N GLN A 133 11.11 15.66 16.26
CA GLN A 133 11.95 16.60 15.52
C GLN A 133 12.35 15.98 14.18
N THR A 134 12.51 16.81 13.17
CA THR A 134 13.10 16.46 11.88
C THR A 134 14.59 16.21 12.07
N GLU A 135 14.92 15.01 12.56
CA GLU A 135 16.25 14.44 12.66
C GLU A 135 16.11 12.90 12.58
N TYR A 136 17.22 12.18 12.39
CA TYR A 136 17.24 10.71 12.32
C TYR A 136 16.43 10.13 11.14
N TRP A 137 15.52 9.19 11.43
CA TRP A 137 14.82 8.39 10.45
C TRP A 137 13.81 9.19 9.61
N ILE A 138 13.22 10.25 10.19
CA ILE A 138 12.24 11.11 9.51
C ILE A 138 12.92 11.83 8.36
N ASP A 139 14.06 12.51 8.60
CA ASP A 139 14.76 13.26 7.57
C ASP A 139 15.23 12.37 6.42
N GLN A 140 15.71 11.16 6.71
CA GLN A 140 16.11 10.21 5.68
C GLN A 140 14.92 9.78 4.83
N PHE A 141 13.78 9.50 5.45
CA PHE A 141 12.57 9.10 4.75
C PHE A 141 11.98 10.23 3.89
N GLU A 142 11.90 11.45 4.43
CA GLU A 142 11.33 12.63 3.75
C GLU A 142 12.16 13.10 2.54
N VAL A 143 13.45 12.72 2.45
CA VAL A 143 14.27 12.94 1.26
C VAL A 143 14.28 11.75 0.28
N GLY A 144 13.36 10.80 0.47
CA GLY A 144 13.16 9.62 -0.38
C GLY A 144 14.03 8.42 -0.02
N GLY A 145 14.74 8.46 1.11
CA GLY A 145 15.55 7.34 1.58
C GLY A 145 14.73 6.26 2.29
N SER A 146 15.38 5.14 2.60
CA SER A 146 14.80 4.09 3.45
C SER A 146 14.44 4.62 4.84
N LEU A 147 13.36 4.12 5.41
CA LEU A 147 12.99 4.35 6.81
C LEU A 147 13.78 3.35 7.66
N VAL A 148 14.61 3.83 8.58
CA VAL A 148 15.40 2.99 9.50
C VAL A 148 15.38 3.61 10.89
N MET A 149 14.74 2.93 11.84
CA MET A 149 14.68 3.31 13.25
C MET A 149 15.66 2.45 14.05
N ASP A 150 16.94 2.83 14.02
CA ASP A 150 18.06 2.23 14.76
C ASP A 150 18.48 3.06 16.00
N VAL A 151 18.00 4.30 16.09
CA VAL A 151 18.19 5.20 17.23
C VAL A 151 16.83 5.69 17.71
N ASP A 152 16.18 4.91 18.57
CA ASP A 152 14.88 5.17 19.22
C ASP A 152 13.87 5.93 18.33
N GLY A 153 13.25 5.22 17.40
CA GLY A 153 12.20 5.74 16.53
C GLY A 153 10.84 5.12 16.83
N ALA A 154 9.77 5.90 16.69
CA ALA A 154 8.42 5.35 16.70
C ALA A 154 7.42 6.25 15.97
N TRP A 155 6.32 5.65 15.53
CA TRP A 155 5.05 6.35 15.33
C TRP A 155 3.94 5.63 16.06
N PHE A 156 2.95 6.38 16.52
CA PHE A 156 1.99 5.86 17.48
C PHE A 156 0.67 6.61 17.47
N VAL A 157 -0.34 5.95 18.01
CA VAL A 157 -1.60 6.51 18.48
C VAL A 157 -1.78 6.15 19.95
N THR A 158 -2.63 6.88 20.65
CA THR A 158 -2.95 6.60 22.05
C THR A 158 -4.20 5.74 22.14
N LEU A 159 -4.15 4.72 22.99
CA LEU A 159 -5.28 3.81 23.26
C LEU A 159 -6.59 4.57 23.46
N GLY A 160 -7.63 4.09 22.76
CA GLY A 160 -8.97 4.68 22.77
C GLY A 160 -9.32 5.49 21.52
N SER A 161 -8.36 5.78 20.64
CA SER A 161 -8.68 6.23 19.28
C SER A 161 -9.21 5.08 18.42
N SER A 162 -9.99 5.40 17.38
CA SER A 162 -10.47 4.37 16.44
C SER A 162 -9.38 3.90 15.46
N ASN A 163 -8.40 4.75 15.15
CA ASN A 163 -7.28 4.49 14.22
C ASN A 163 -6.67 3.09 14.32
N GLY A 164 -6.34 2.66 15.55
CA GLY A 164 -5.54 1.45 15.79
C GLY A 164 -6.36 0.16 15.84
N THR A 165 -7.69 0.24 15.78
CA THR A 165 -8.56 -0.94 15.95
C THR A 165 -8.61 -1.76 14.67
N ALA A 166 -8.38 -3.07 14.76
CA ALA A 166 -8.32 -3.97 13.61
C ALA A 166 -9.61 -4.03 12.79
N GLY A 167 -10.76 -3.91 13.44
CA GLY A 167 -12.07 -3.98 12.78
C GLY A 167 -12.38 -5.38 12.21
N GLU A 168 -13.51 -5.47 11.51
CA GLU A 168 -14.01 -6.74 10.96
C GLU A 168 -13.14 -7.32 9.83
N ASP A 169 -12.41 -6.47 9.12
CA ASP A 169 -11.44 -6.89 8.10
C ASP A 169 -10.09 -7.29 8.71
N LEU A 170 -9.90 -7.10 10.02
CA LEU A 170 -8.70 -7.41 10.79
C LEU A 170 -7.45 -6.69 10.25
N ARG A 171 -7.62 -5.53 9.62
CA ARG A 171 -6.53 -4.81 8.95
C ARG A 171 -6.39 -3.41 9.54
N VAL A 172 -5.16 -3.05 9.90
CA VAL A 172 -4.80 -1.66 10.23
C VAL A 172 -3.81 -1.17 9.19
N LEU A 173 -4.09 -0.03 8.56
CA LEU A 173 -3.17 0.60 7.62
C LEU A 173 -1.91 1.07 8.36
N VAL A 174 -0.74 0.75 7.84
CA VAL A 174 0.57 1.07 8.44
C VAL A 174 1.34 2.11 7.62
N GLY A 175 1.08 2.20 6.31
CA GLY A 175 1.67 3.22 5.47
C GLY A 175 1.31 3.08 4.00
N GLN A 176 1.72 4.07 3.22
CA GLN A 176 1.67 4.11 1.76
C GLN A 176 3.09 4.38 1.24
N PHE A 177 3.52 3.62 0.25
CA PHE A 177 4.87 3.71 -0.31
C PHE A 177 4.79 3.75 -1.83
N THR A 178 5.42 4.75 -2.43
CA THR A 178 5.51 4.90 -3.88
C THR A 178 6.97 4.79 -4.30
N THR A 179 7.30 3.80 -5.12
CA THR A 179 8.68 3.53 -5.56
C THR A 179 8.70 2.71 -6.84
N ASP A 180 9.82 2.71 -7.55
CA ASP A 180 10.16 1.79 -8.65
C ASP A 180 11.13 0.67 -8.20
N GLY A 181 11.49 0.66 -6.92
CA GLY A 181 12.42 -0.31 -6.34
C GLY A 181 11.75 -1.54 -5.71
N ILE A 182 12.57 -2.39 -5.10
CA ILE A 182 12.11 -3.52 -4.30
C ILE A 182 12.05 -3.09 -2.84
N ILE A 183 10.87 -3.26 -2.21
CA ILE A 183 10.67 -2.99 -0.79
C ILE A 183 10.93 -4.24 0.03
N THR A 184 11.75 -4.11 1.08
CA THR A 184 12.05 -5.16 2.07
C THR A 184 12.13 -4.55 3.48
N GLY A 185 12.28 -5.39 4.51
CA GLY A 185 12.54 -4.93 5.88
C GLY A 185 11.73 -5.68 6.93
N LYS A 186 11.53 -5.04 8.06
CA LYS A 186 10.78 -5.57 9.22
C LYS A 186 10.25 -4.40 10.06
N LEU A 187 9.07 -4.55 10.64
CA LEU A 187 8.52 -3.55 11.56
C LEU A 187 8.25 -4.20 12.92
N ASN A 188 8.52 -3.47 13.99
CA ASN A 188 8.17 -3.91 15.34
C ASN A 188 6.84 -3.30 15.73
N LEU A 189 5.78 -4.08 15.62
CA LEU A 189 4.42 -3.66 15.92
C LEU A 189 4.13 -3.88 17.40
N GLN A 190 3.62 -2.87 18.08
CA GLN A 190 3.03 -3.03 19.40
C GLN A 190 1.51 -3.23 19.27
N VAL A 191 1.04 -4.41 19.63
CA VAL A 191 -0.38 -4.79 19.49
C VAL A 191 -0.93 -5.19 20.85
N PHE A 192 -1.97 -4.48 21.29
CA PHE A 192 -2.76 -4.88 22.46
C PHE A 192 -3.82 -5.88 22.02
N SER A 193 -3.63 -7.13 22.41
CA SER A 193 -4.56 -8.21 22.12
C SER A 193 -5.92 -7.91 22.74
N GLU A 194 -6.98 -7.96 21.93
CA GLU A 194 -8.34 -7.59 22.37
C GLU A 194 -8.42 -6.18 23.00
N GLY A 195 -7.49 -5.29 22.64
CA GLY A 195 -7.39 -3.92 23.16
C GLY A 195 -6.85 -3.80 24.59
N VAL A 196 -6.29 -4.88 25.14
CA VAL A 196 -5.74 -4.93 26.50
C VAL A 196 -4.22 -5.04 26.44
N ALA A 197 -3.54 -4.07 27.04
CA ALA A 197 -2.08 -4.09 27.17
C ALA A 197 -1.63 -5.19 28.14
N ALA A 198 -0.51 -5.82 27.84
CA ALA A 198 0.18 -6.73 28.75
C ALA A 198 0.83 -5.98 29.92
N ASP A 199 1.19 -6.73 30.96
CA ASP A 199 1.90 -6.18 32.13
C ASP A 199 3.33 -5.74 31.78
N ASP A 200 3.98 -6.44 30.84
CA ASP A 200 5.30 -6.11 30.30
C ASP A 200 5.16 -5.55 28.89
N PHE A 201 5.84 -4.43 28.63
CA PHE A 201 5.87 -3.76 27.33
C PHE A 201 6.35 -4.70 26.21
N MET A 202 7.35 -5.53 26.49
CA MET A 202 7.93 -6.42 25.48
C MET A 202 7.01 -7.57 25.08
N ASP A 203 6.00 -7.91 25.90
CA ASP A 203 5.04 -8.97 25.59
C ASP A 203 4.05 -8.56 24.49
N ASP A 204 3.89 -7.25 24.25
CA ASP A 204 3.03 -6.70 23.21
C ASP A 204 3.79 -6.35 21.92
N ILE A 205 5.12 -6.52 21.87
CA ILE A 205 5.94 -6.15 20.70
C ILE A 205 6.28 -7.36 19.85
N TYR A 206 5.98 -7.23 18.56
CA TYR A 206 6.17 -8.25 17.55
C TYR A 206 6.99 -7.71 16.39
N SER A 207 8.21 -8.23 16.21
CA SER A 207 9.03 -7.95 15.03
C SER A 207 8.56 -8.81 13.85
N ILE A 208 7.98 -8.17 12.84
CA ILE A 208 7.32 -8.81 11.72
C ILE A 208 8.04 -8.41 10.43
N ALA A 209 8.48 -9.41 9.67
CA ALA A 209 9.10 -9.20 8.38
C ALA A 209 8.07 -8.65 7.38
N ILE A 210 8.49 -7.66 6.61
CA ILE A 210 7.73 -7.14 5.47
C ILE A 210 7.88 -8.15 4.32
N PRO A 211 6.79 -8.67 3.72
CA PRO A 211 6.90 -9.46 2.51
C PRO A 211 7.60 -8.64 1.42
N GLU A 212 8.60 -9.23 0.76
CA GLU A 212 9.28 -8.54 -0.35
C GLU A 212 8.26 -8.10 -1.41
N PHE A 213 8.39 -6.85 -1.85
CA PHE A 213 7.51 -6.27 -2.85
C PHE A 213 8.33 -5.60 -3.95
N ASP A 214 8.35 -6.22 -5.13
CA ASP A 214 9.01 -5.67 -6.32
C ASP A 214 8.08 -4.70 -7.05
N ALA A 215 8.13 -3.43 -6.65
CA ALA A 215 7.28 -2.37 -7.17
C ALA A 215 7.58 -2.07 -8.66
N GLY A 216 8.85 -2.25 -9.07
CA GLY A 216 9.29 -2.04 -10.45
C GLY A 216 8.80 -3.11 -11.41
N VAL A 217 8.66 -4.36 -10.96
CA VAL A 217 8.00 -5.40 -11.77
C VAL A 217 6.53 -5.06 -11.97
N VAL A 218 5.80 -4.64 -10.92
CA VAL A 218 4.38 -4.28 -11.05
C VAL A 218 4.19 -3.14 -12.05
N SER A 219 4.99 -2.07 -11.94
CA SER A 219 4.87 -0.95 -12.87
C SER A 219 5.25 -1.33 -14.30
N SER A 220 6.25 -2.19 -14.49
CA SER A 220 6.61 -2.68 -15.83
C SER A 220 5.57 -3.60 -16.45
N LEU A 221 4.83 -4.40 -15.65
CA LEU A 221 3.75 -5.25 -16.14
C LEU A 221 2.57 -4.41 -16.65
N ASP A 222 2.18 -3.37 -15.90
CA ASP A 222 1.12 -2.47 -16.33
C ASP A 222 1.53 -1.64 -17.54
N VAL A 223 2.80 -1.21 -17.66
CA VAL A 223 3.27 -0.57 -18.90
C VAL A 223 3.20 -1.54 -20.08
N VAL A 224 3.50 -2.83 -19.90
CA VAL A 224 3.34 -3.83 -20.96
C VAL A 224 1.86 -4.07 -21.29
N GLU A 225 0.97 -4.08 -20.30
CA GLU A 225 -0.49 -4.20 -20.52
C GLU A 225 -1.07 -2.93 -21.17
N GLN A 226 -0.58 -1.74 -20.81
CA GLN A 226 -0.93 -0.45 -21.40
C GLN A 226 -0.36 -0.26 -22.82
N ASP A 227 0.86 -0.73 -23.10
CA ASP A 227 1.44 -0.76 -24.46
C ASP A 227 0.79 -1.84 -25.35
N LEU A 228 0.23 -2.90 -24.75
CA LEU A 228 -0.71 -3.80 -25.42
C LEU A 228 -2.07 -3.12 -25.69
N HIS A 229 -2.43 -2.09 -24.92
CA HIS A 229 -3.59 -1.22 -25.11
C HIS A 229 -3.38 -0.04 -26.09
N ILE A 230 -2.62 -0.23 -27.19
CA ILE A 230 -2.95 0.56 -28.38
C ILE A 230 -4.19 -0.06 -29.01
N GLN A 231 -5.38 0.34 -28.55
CA GLN A 231 -6.59 -0.11 -29.23
C GLN A 231 -7.49 1.08 -29.58
N TRP A 232 -7.87 2.00 -28.68
CA TRP A 232 -8.76 3.10 -29.06
C TRP A 232 -8.07 4.44 -29.44
N ARG A 233 -7.74 4.60 -30.72
CA ARG A 233 -7.26 5.88 -31.30
C ARG A 233 -8.39 6.67 -31.95
N LEU A 234 -8.34 7.99 -31.80
CA LEU A 234 -9.28 8.91 -32.42
C LEU A 234 -8.61 9.77 -33.50
N THR A 235 -9.32 9.94 -34.60
CA THR A 235 -8.92 10.81 -35.71
C THR A 235 -10.07 11.77 -36.00
N GLU A 236 -9.81 13.07 -36.05
CA GLU A 236 -10.80 14.03 -36.54
C GLU A 236 -10.95 13.89 -38.06
N LEU A 237 -12.20 13.87 -38.52
CA LEU A 237 -12.54 13.77 -39.93
C LEU A 237 -12.82 15.18 -40.48
N GLU A 238 -12.45 15.43 -41.74
CA GLU A 238 -12.67 16.73 -42.42
C GLU A 238 -14.15 17.16 -42.44
N ASN A 239 -15.08 16.22 -42.25
CA ASN A 239 -16.51 16.45 -42.19
C ASN A 239 -17.03 16.83 -40.78
N GLY A 240 -16.16 17.04 -39.80
CA GLY A 240 -16.50 17.39 -38.41
C GLY A 240 -16.94 16.19 -37.56
N GLY A 241 -16.70 14.96 -38.01
CA GLY A 241 -16.89 13.73 -37.24
C GLY A 241 -15.61 13.18 -36.65
N PHE A 242 -15.73 12.05 -35.96
CA PHE A 242 -14.66 11.31 -35.33
C PHE A 242 -14.53 9.92 -35.96
N GLY A 243 -13.33 9.58 -36.40
CA GLY A 243 -12.93 8.22 -36.75
C GLY A 243 -12.35 7.53 -35.52
N HIS A 244 -12.89 6.37 -35.17
CA HIS A 244 -12.49 5.58 -34.01
C HIS A 244 -11.79 4.34 -34.53
N HIS A 245 -10.49 4.21 -34.28
CA HIS A 245 -9.77 2.96 -34.43
C HIS A 245 -9.78 2.26 -33.08
N VAL A 246 -10.13 0.97 -33.01
CA VAL A 246 -10.34 0.22 -31.77
C VAL A 246 -9.75 -1.19 -31.84
N GLY A 247 -9.72 -1.80 -30.66
CA GLY A 247 -9.51 -3.20 -30.32
C GLY A 247 -9.98 -4.22 -31.35
N SER A 248 -9.20 -5.29 -31.55
CA SER A 248 -9.78 -6.52 -32.12
C SER A 248 -10.74 -7.23 -31.16
N ASP A 249 -10.64 -6.92 -29.87
CA ASP A 249 -11.51 -7.31 -28.76
C ASP A 249 -12.86 -6.57 -28.76
N VAL A 250 -12.95 -5.44 -29.47
CA VAL A 250 -14.19 -4.64 -29.54
C VAL A 250 -15.03 -5.06 -30.75
N VAL A 251 -16.28 -5.45 -30.51
CA VAL A 251 -17.20 -5.93 -31.55
C VAL A 251 -18.33 -4.94 -31.85
N SER A 252 -18.80 -4.19 -30.85
CA SER A 252 -19.88 -3.21 -30.98
C SER A 252 -19.60 -1.94 -30.22
N TRP A 253 -20.41 -0.93 -30.51
CA TRP A 253 -20.36 0.36 -29.83
C TRP A 253 -21.75 0.98 -29.78
N TYR A 254 -21.97 1.82 -28.79
CA TYR A 254 -23.12 2.70 -28.74
C TYR A 254 -22.75 4.09 -28.23
N LEU A 255 -23.58 5.06 -28.59
CA LEU A 255 -23.45 6.47 -28.23
C LEU A 255 -24.67 6.84 -27.42
N VAL A 256 -24.45 7.38 -26.23
CA VAL A 256 -25.50 8.00 -25.41
C VAL A 256 -25.31 9.51 -25.35
N ASP A 257 -26.39 10.25 -25.15
CA ASP A 257 -26.32 11.66 -24.82
C ASP A 257 -25.94 11.87 -23.33
N TYR A 258 -25.79 13.13 -22.91
CA TYR A 258 -25.43 13.45 -21.52
C TYR A 258 -26.53 13.13 -20.49
N THR A 259 -27.71 12.72 -20.93
CA THR A 259 -28.80 12.24 -20.07
C THR A 259 -28.86 10.71 -19.99
N GLY A 260 -27.96 10.01 -20.69
CA GLY A 260 -27.91 8.55 -20.77
C GLY A 260 -28.87 7.94 -21.79
N SER A 261 -29.52 8.76 -22.63
CA SER A 261 -30.40 8.25 -23.68
C SER A 261 -29.59 7.73 -24.86
N LEU A 262 -29.91 6.53 -25.36
CA LEU A 262 -29.28 5.97 -26.55
C LEU A 262 -29.53 6.86 -27.76
N VAL A 263 -28.45 7.34 -28.37
CA VAL A 263 -28.46 8.18 -29.57
C VAL A 263 -28.22 7.35 -30.82
N LYS A 264 -27.24 6.44 -30.76
CA LYS A 264 -26.84 5.60 -31.91
C LYS A 264 -26.08 4.37 -31.43
N GLU A 265 -26.09 3.32 -32.22
CA GLU A 265 -25.28 2.11 -32.00
C GLU A 265 -24.75 1.56 -33.33
N GLY A 266 -23.77 0.67 -33.26
CA GLY A 266 -23.20 0.02 -34.42
C GLY A 266 -22.22 -1.09 -34.07
N VAL A 267 -21.76 -1.79 -35.10
CA VAL A 267 -20.67 -2.77 -34.99
C VAL A 267 -19.36 -2.16 -35.45
N VAL A 268 -18.26 -2.67 -34.90
CA VAL A 268 -16.91 -2.31 -35.33
C VAL A 268 -16.54 -3.12 -36.56
N LEU A 269 -16.04 -2.45 -37.61
CA LEU A 269 -15.61 -3.12 -38.84
C LEU A 269 -14.12 -2.94 -39.02
N ASN A 270 -13.37 -4.04 -39.00
CA ASN A 270 -11.90 -4.06 -39.10
C ASN A 270 -11.21 -3.09 -38.12
N GLY A 271 -11.70 -3.06 -36.88
CA GLY A 271 -11.18 -2.14 -35.85
C GLY A 271 -11.48 -0.67 -36.12
N TYR A 272 -12.52 -0.33 -36.89
CA TYR A 272 -12.89 1.05 -37.18
C TYR A 272 -14.39 1.34 -37.20
N PHE A 273 -14.78 2.53 -36.74
CA PHE A 273 -16.13 3.11 -36.93
C PHE A 273 -16.11 4.65 -36.84
N GLU A 274 -17.21 5.30 -37.22
CA GLU A 274 -17.33 6.77 -37.21
C GLU A 274 -18.53 7.29 -36.42
N THR A 275 -18.32 8.39 -35.69
CA THR A 275 -19.38 9.14 -35.02
C THR A 275 -19.37 10.60 -35.45
N ARG A 276 -20.51 11.28 -35.35
CA ARG A 276 -20.68 12.71 -35.72
C ARG A 276 -21.37 13.53 -34.64
N MET A 277 -21.69 12.90 -33.52
CA MET A 277 -22.55 13.45 -32.49
C MET A 277 -21.75 13.52 -31.21
N THR A 278 -21.94 14.61 -30.49
CA THR A 278 -21.41 14.76 -29.14
C THR A 278 -22.20 13.88 -28.18
N GLY A 279 -21.53 13.30 -27.20
CA GLY A 279 -22.11 12.33 -26.28
C GLY A 279 -21.03 11.45 -25.69
N ILE A 280 -21.40 10.30 -25.15
CA ILE A 280 -20.46 9.31 -24.62
C ILE A 280 -20.53 8.09 -25.53
N VAL A 281 -19.40 7.77 -26.18
CA VAL A 281 -19.26 6.53 -26.94
C VAL A 281 -18.81 5.44 -25.98
N VAL A 282 -19.47 4.30 -26.05
CA VAL A 282 -19.19 3.10 -25.27
C VAL A 282 -18.80 1.99 -26.24
N LEU A 283 -17.71 1.31 -25.95
CA LEU A 283 -17.23 0.14 -26.69
C LEU A 283 -17.65 -1.13 -25.95
N GLU A 284 -18.05 -2.14 -26.71
CA GLU A 284 -18.48 -3.42 -26.19
C GLU A 284 -17.69 -4.57 -26.82
N GLY A 285 -17.37 -5.55 -25.99
CA GLY A 285 -16.71 -6.79 -26.38
C GLY A 285 -17.72 -7.86 -26.79
N ALA A 286 -17.22 -9.05 -27.11
CA ALA A 286 -18.00 -10.12 -27.72
C ALA A 286 -19.17 -10.63 -26.85
N GLU A 287 -19.10 -10.44 -25.54
CA GLU A 287 -20.10 -10.88 -24.56
C GLU A 287 -21.03 -9.73 -24.12
N GLY A 288 -20.90 -8.54 -24.73
CA GLY A 288 -21.67 -7.34 -24.37
C GLY A 288 -21.14 -6.62 -23.12
N GLU A 289 -19.95 -6.98 -22.67
CA GLU A 289 -19.21 -6.29 -21.64
C GLU A 289 -18.71 -4.93 -22.14
N VAL A 290 -18.78 -3.91 -21.28
CA VAL A 290 -18.22 -2.59 -21.61
C VAL A 290 -16.69 -2.67 -21.53
N VAL A 291 -16.04 -2.43 -22.66
CA VAL A 291 -14.57 -2.48 -22.81
C VAL A 291 -13.94 -1.13 -22.50
N ASP A 292 -14.52 -0.05 -23.02
CA ASP A 292 -14.02 1.31 -22.78
C ASP A 292 -15.14 2.35 -23.04
N THR A 293 -15.01 3.57 -22.51
CA THR A 293 -15.94 4.67 -22.76
C THR A 293 -15.19 5.98 -23.03
N ARG A 294 -15.72 6.82 -23.91
CA ARG A 294 -15.09 8.10 -24.23
C ARG A 294 -16.09 9.20 -24.53
N LEU A 295 -15.83 10.36 -23.93
CA LEU A 295 -16.60 11.57 -24.13
C LEU A 295 -16.25 12.23 -25.48
N MET A 296 -17.24 12.38 -26.34
CA MET A 296 -17.14 13.12 -27.60
C MET A 296 -17.67 14.53 -27.39
N GLN A 297 -16.77 15.50 -27.42
CA GLN A 297 -17.12 16.93 -27.42
C GLN A 297 -16.68 17.55 -28.73
N CYS A 298 -17.49 18.45 -29.28
CA CYS A 298 -17.10 19.23 -30.45
C CYS A 298 -15.96 20.15 -30.02
N LEU A 299 -14.73 19.91 -30.50
CA LEU A 299 -13.63 20.84 -30.30
C LEU A 299 -13.98 22.13 -31.06
N GLY A 300 -14.31 23.18 -30.31
CA GLY A 300 -14.56 24.49 -30.88
C GLY A 300 -13.35 24.91 -31.71
N ILE A 301 -13.59 25.24 -32.98
CA ILE A 301 -12.59 25.83 -33.86
C ILE A 301 -12.12 27.14 -33.20
N SER A 302 -10.97 27.09 -32.53
CA SER A 302 -10.14 28.27 -32.30
C SER A 302 -9.57 28.68 -33.65
N ARG A 303 -10.24 29.63 -34.32
CA ARG A 303 -9.60 30.43 -35.38
C ARG A 303 -8.79 31.56 -34.77
#